data_AF-K2ANJ1-F1
#
_entry.id   AF-K2ANJ1-F1
#
_cell.length_a   1.000
_cell.length_b   1.000
_cell.length_c   1.000
_cell.angle_alpha   90.00
_cell.angle_beta   90.00
_cell.angle_gamma   90.00
#
_symmetry.space_group_name_H-M   'P 1'
#
loop_
_entity.id
_entity.type
_entity.pdbx_description
1 polymer ?
#
loop_
_entity_poly.entity_id
_entity_poly.type
_entity_poly.pdbx_seq_one_letter_code
_entity_poly.pdbx_strand_id
1 'polypeptide(L)'
;MPWYVDTRVVFYRTDILKEAGYEAFPASWDEMFTMLKKIADIKKSRGEAGYAINLPASGGLDFLPFLFSAGTEILDSGLQRSAVRSNESTAAFEFYKKIFTSGLAPLETAKDVDIFNAFETGFYPIFVSGPFMISEIERSKPGLNGKWTTAKFPAGRTSTSFIGGCNLVIFKESRNKDAAFKFVNFMSTPENQAKWYKISKDLPANPAAWEDESIRSNAHLKPFYEQLRSVKAPPCVAEWEQILSFISDAIEKAVYERITVDAALAGLEADINEAVRKDGREQSQGFKIAMVLLLIFTFIGSLAAYFKFAKAEKDQVSHRKPSPAAYLFIAPAISVLFIFLLAPLAASFMISLTNWNIYGVNDYSKIIFTGLDNYIKLLSDPVFYISLRNTLIFAVIGVPLSVAVSLFSAVALNNRFVKFKGFFRTAFFIPVITTMVAVAVIWRWLYNPELGIFNWALGLFGLPGQNWLSNGYLALPSLILMAVWKGFGYNMIIFIAALQAIPTSIYEAAEIDGATELQKFVHVTIPMLSKTTFFIVLMTSIGYLQFFAEPYIMTGGGPMNATMSVVLYMYNHGFKYYNLGYSSAIAYLLFGIIIAFTYFQMKFSSKFDA
;
A
#
# COMPACT_ATOMS: atom_id res chain seq x y z
N MET A 1 -19.83 7.03 23.34
CA MET A 1 -19.38 8.13 24.22
C MET A 1 -17.98 8.50 23.79
N PRO A 2 -17.69 9.77 23.45
CA PRO A 2 -16.34 10.18 23.11
C PRO A 2 -15.35 9.89 24.25
N TRP A 3 -14.26 9.20 23.94
CA TRP A 3 -13.16 8.95 24.88
C TRP A 3 -12.18 10.12 24.78
N TYR A 4 -11.56 10.26 23.61
CA TYR A 4 -10.63 11.33 23.30
C TYR A 4 -10.95 11.88 21.93
N VAL A 5 -10.54 13.12 21.69
CA VAL A 5 -10.75 13.81 20.41
C VAL A 5 -9.42 14.11 19.75
N ASP A 6 -9.46 14.22 18.44
CA ASP A 6 -8.34 14.66 17.63
C ASP A 6 -8.83 15.68 16.60
N THR A 7 -7.99 16.66 16.27
CA THR A 7 -8.24 17.63 15.20
C THR A 7 -6.91 18.01 14.58
N ARG A 8 -6.94 18.58 13.38
CA ARG A 8 -5.73 19.11 12.73
C ARG A 8 -5.64 20.62 12.92
N VAL A 9 -4.43 21.07 13.26
CA VAL A 9 -4.06 22.49 13.33
C VAL A 9 -2.73 22.70 12.61
N VAL A 10 -2.33 23.95 12.43
CA VAL A 10 -1.07 24.30 11.80
C VAL A 10 0.05 24.36 12.83
N PHE A 11 1.18 23.72 12.54
CA PHE A 11 2.46 23.87 13.24
C PHE A 11 3.38 24.73 12.39
N TYR A 12 4.05 25.71 12.99
CA TYR A 12 4.92 26.62 12.23
C TYR A 12 6.11 27.14 13.04
N ARG A 13 7.19 27.44 12.31
CA ARG A 13 8.41 28.08 12.82
C ARG A 13 8.23 29.59 12.97
N THR A 14 8.26 30.09 14.21
CA THR A 14 8.01 31.51 14.53
C THR A 14 9.16 32.40 14.08
N ASP A 15 10.39 31.91 14.14
CA ASP A 15 11.58 32.60 13.65
C ASP A 15 11.54 32.79 12.12
N ILE A 16 11.20 31.74 11.37
CA ILE A 16 11.10 31.80 9.90
C ILE A 16 9.92 32.67 9.45
N LEU A 17 8.77 32.62 10.14
CA LEU A 17 7.64 33.49 9.83
C LEU A 17 7.96 34.98 10.01
N LYS A 18 8.70 35.31 11.07
CA LYS A 18 9.13 36.69 11.34
C LYS A 18 10.07 37.22 10.28
N GLU A 19 10.97 36.39 9.76
CA GLU A 19 11.81 36.76 8.60
C GLU A 19 10.98 37.07 7.35
N ALA A 20 9.84 36.40 7.17
CA ALA A 20 8.88 36.70 6.10
C ALA A 20 7.96 37.90 6.38
N GLY A 21 8.13 38.56 7.54
CA GLY A 21 7.38 39.75 7.96
C GLY A 21 6.03 39.46 8.62
N TYR A 22 5.85 38.27 9.23
CA TYR A 22 4.62 37.88 9.92
C TYR A 22 4.89 37.58 11.40
N GLU A 23 4.12 38.22 12.30
CA GLU A 23 4.19 37.97 13.74
C GLU A 23 3.39 36.73 14.18
N ALA A 24 2.37 36.37 13.42
CA ALA A 24 1.50 35.22 13.67
C ALA A 24 1.06 34.56 12.35
N PHE A 25 0.61 33.31 12.44
CA PHE A 25 0.10 32.60 11.28
C PHE A 25 -1.18 33.27 10.74
N PRO A 26 -1.30 33.49 9.42
CA PRO A 26 -2.46 34.16 8.85
C PRO A 26 -3.79 33.45 9.08
N ALA A 27 -4.86 34.24 9.21
CA ALA A 27 -6.19 33.71 9.50
C ALA A 27 -6.97 33.27 8.26
N SER A 28 -6.53 33.65 7.05
CA SER A 28 -7.19 33.34 5.78
C SER A 28 -6.28 32.60 4.81
N TRP A 29 -6.89 31.88 3.86
CA TRP A 29 -6.17 31.18 2.79
C TRP A 29 -5.31 32.10 1.91
N ASP A 30 -5.81 33.27 1.54
CA ASP A 30 -5.10 34.19 0.64
C ASP A 30 -3.85 34.80 1.31
N GLU A 31 -3.97 35.18 2.59
CA GLU A 31 -2.83 35.64 3.36
C GLU A 31 -1.84 34.52 3.63
N MET A 32 -2.32 33.30 3.96
CA MET A 32 -1.47 32.12 4.10
C MET A 32 -0.67 31.89 2.82
N PHE A 33 -1.32 31.88 1.65
CA PHE A 33 -0.64 31.68 0.38
C PHE A 33 0.43 32.75 0.11
N THR A 34 0.13 34.01 0.43
CA THR A 34 1.07 35.12 0.29
C THR A 34 2.28 34.97 1.21
N MET A 35 2.06 34.54 2.45
CA MET A 35 3.12 34.21 3.39
C MET A 35 3.98 33.05 2.89
N LEU A 36 3.37 31.96 2.43
CA LEU A 36 4.09 30.79 1.90
C LEU A 36 5.00 31.19 0.72
N LYS A 37 4.53 32.04 -0.19
CA LYS A 37 5.36 32.58 -1.27
C LYS A 37 6.58 33.35 -0.76
N LYS A 38 6.39 34.26 0.19
CA LYS A 38 7.53 35.02 0.77
C LYS A 38 8.57 34.09 1.40
N ILE A 39 8.13 33.07 2.14
CA ILE A 39 9.04 32.07 2.73
C ILE A 39 9.82 31.35 1.62
N ALA A 40 9.14 30.89 0.57
CA ALA A 40 9.78 30.20 -0.55
C ALA A 40 10.79 31.10 -1.29
N ASP A 41 10.45 32.38 -1.52
CA ASP A 41 11.32 33.34 -2.18
C ASP A 41 12.58 33.65 -1.36
N ILE A 42 12.44 33.81 -0.04
CA ILE A 42 13.58 33.99 0.89
C ILE A 42 14.51 32.78 0.80
N LYS A 43 13.98 31.56 0.92
CA LYS A 43 14.77 30.32 0.81
C LYS A 43 15.52 30.24 -0.53
N LYS A 44 14.81 30.50 -1.63
CA LYS A 44 15.38 30.48 -2.97
C LYS A 44 16.51 31.50 -3.14
N SER A 45 16.36 32.72 -2.59
CA SER A 45 17.40 33.75 -2.66
C SER A 45 18.67 33.40 -1.88
N ARG A 46 18.56 32.52 -0.88
CA ARG A 46 19.68 32.01 -0.08
C ARG A 46 20.26 30.69 -0.59
N GLY A 47 19.66 30.09 -1.63
CA GLY A 47 20.03 28.75 -2.10
C GLY A 47 19.70 27.63 -1.11
N GLU A 48 18.79 27.88 -0.16
CA GLU A 48 18.34 26.86 0.80
C GLU A 48 17.42 25.85 0.12
N ALA A 49 17.61 24.56 0.40
CA ALA A 49 16.68 23.52 0.01
C ALA A 49 15.41 23.54 0.89
N GLY A 50 14.31 22.96 0.38
CA GLY A 50 13.05 22.78 1.11
C GLY A 50 11.87 23.47 0.47
N TYR A 51 10.74 23.41 1.17
CA TYR A 51 9.45 23.95 0.74
C TYR A 51 8.89 24.89 1.81
N ALA A 52 7.88 25.69 1.46
CA ALA A 52 7.25 26.58 2.44
C ALA A 52 6.32 25.82 3.39
N ILE A 53 5.70 24.73 2.93
CA ILE A 53 4.80 23.90 3.73
C ILE A 53 4.91 22.43 3.34
N ASN A 54 4.84 21.54 4.34
CA ASN A 54 4.60 20.13 4.10
C ASN A 54 3.10 19.87 3.94
N LEU A 55 2.69 19.58 2.71
CA LEU A 55 1.35 19.07 2.38
C LEU A 55 1.53 17.90 1.40
N PRO A 56 0.91 16.74 1.66
CA PRO A 56 0.99 15.61 0.75
C PRO A 56 0.10 15.81 -0.48
N ALA A 57 0.62 15.53 -1.66
CA ALA A 57 -0.21 15.46 -2.88
C ALA A 57 -1.14 14.22 -2.89
N SER A 58 -0.98 13.31 -1.92
CA SER A 58 -1.59 11.97 -1.86
C SER A 58 -2.27 11.65 -0.51
N GLY A 59 -2.74 12.66 0.22
CA GLY A 59 -3.33 12.50 1.56
C GLY A 59 -4.78 12.99 1.66
N GLY A 60 -5.76 12.10 1.53
CA GLY A 60 -7.17 12.46 1.61
C GLY A 60 -7.56 13.11 2.95
N LEU A 61 -6.95 12.70 4.06
CA LEU A 61 -7.21 13.29 5.39
C LEU A 61 -6.66 14.71 5.50
N ASP A 62 -5.48 14.98 4.92
CA ASP A 62 -4.83 16.29 4.94
C ASP A 62 -5.59 17.34 4.13
N PHE A 63 -6.39 16.88 3.16
CA PHE A 63 -7.25 17.72 2.36
C PHE A 63 -8.61 18.04 2.99
N LEU A 64 -9.09 17.22 3.95
CA LEU A 64 -10.40 17.46 4.58
C LEU A 64 -10.54 18.84 5.24
N PRO A 65 -9.53 19.37 5.97
CA PRO A 65 -9.61 20.73 6.48
C PRO A 65 -9.85 21.76 5.38
N PHE A 66 -9.33 21.55 4.17
CA PHE A 66 -9.55 22.46 3.04
C PHE A 66 -11.00 22.40 2.54
N LEU A 67 -11.53 21.19 2.31
CA LEU A 67 -12.93 21.00 1.90
C LEU A 67 -13.91 21.58 2.93
N PHE A 68 -13.75 21.23 4.20
CA PHE A 68 -14.66 21.66 5.24
C PHE A 68 -14.57 23.17 5.49
N SER A 69 -13.38 23.77 5.41
CA SER A 69 -13.22 25.22 5.58
C SER A 69 -13.73 26.05 4.41
N ALA A 70 -13.82 25.48 3.20
CA ALA A 70 -14.57 26.07 2.11
C ALA A 70 -16.10 26.02 2.32
N GLY A 71 -16.58 25.06 3.11
CA GLY A 71 -18.00 24.86 3.40
C GLY A 71 -18.62 23.63 2.73
N THR A 72 -17.81 22.79 2.09
CA THR A 72 -18.27 21.57 1.40
C THR A 72 -18.79 20.51 2.38
N GLU A 73 -19.83 19.79 1.96
CA GLU A 73 -20.23 18.50 2.51
C GLU A 73 -19.82 17.38 1.55
N ILE A 74 -19.44 16.21 2.07
CA ILE A 74 -18.98 15.08 1.24
C ILE A 74 -20.17 14.26 0.73
N LEU A 75 -21.18 14.07 1.57
CA LEU A 75 -22.42 13.37 1.26
C LEU A 75 -23.63 14.26 1.54
N ASP A 76 -24.74 13.95 0.90
CA ASP A 76 -26.03 14.55 1.23
C ASP A 76 -26.48 14.19 2.67
N SER A 77 -27.51 14.87 3.16
CA SER A 77 -28.04 14.65 4.52
C SER A 77 -28.57 13.24 4.74
N GLY A 78 -28.93 12.52 3.68
CA GLY A 78 -29.35 11.12 3.71
C GLY A 78 -28.19 10.11 3.69
N LEU A 79 -26.94 10.55 3.50
CA LEU A 79 -25.76 9.71 3.31
C LEU A 79 -25.94 8.70 2.16
N GLN A 80 -26.68 9.08 1.11
CA GLN A 80 -26.98 8.22 -0.04
C GLN A 80 -26.38 8.74 -1.34
N ARG A 81 -25.94 10.00 -1.40
CA ARG A 81 -25.35 10.60 -2.61
C ARG A 81 -24.20 11.53 -2.27
N SER A 82 -23.29 11.68 -3.20
CA SER A 82 -22.20 12.63 -3.13
C SER A 82 -22.71 14.08 -3.11
N ALA A 83 -22.09 14.91 -2.29
CA ALA A 83 -22.31 16.36 -2.24
C ALA A 83 -21.05 17.15 -2.64
N VAL A 84 -20.02 16.46 -3.17
CA VAL A 84 -18.72 17.06 -3.46
C VAL A 84 -18.72 18.03 -4.63
N ARG A 85 -19.74 18.05 -5.49
CA ARG A 85 -19.85 19.01 -6.60
C ARG A 85 -20.55 20.28 -6.13
N SER A 86 -19.74 21.23 -5.68
CA SER A 86 -20.17 22.57 -5.25
C SER A 86 -19.11 23.61 -5.64
N ASN A 87 -19.49 24.90 -5.65
CA ASN A 87 -18.54 25.99 -5.90
C ASN A 87 -17.46 26.03 -4.81
N GLU A 88 -17.84 25.72 -3.57
CA GLU A 88 -16.97 25.60 -2.41
C GLU A 88 -15.91 24.50 -2.61
N SER A 89 -16.31 23.34 -3.11
CA SER A 89 -15.36 22.25 -3.39
C SER A 89 -14.37 22.64 -4.48
N THR A 90 -14.86 23.25 -5.57
CA THR A 90 -14.00 23.74 -6.64
C THR A 90 -12.97 24.73 -6.11
N ALA A 91 -13.40 25.68 -5.26
CA ALA A 91 -12.49 26.64 -4.63
C ALA A 91 -11.42 25.96 -3.76
N ALA A 92 -11.81 24.94 -2.97
CA ALA A 92 -10.87 24.19 -2.14
C ALA A 92 -9.82 23.42 -2.98
N PHE A 93 -10.26 22.71 -4.02
CA PHE A 93 -9.38 21.98 -4.92
C PHE A 93 -8.44 22.90 -5.69
N GLU A 94 -8.95 24.01 -6.24
CA GLU A 94 -8.11 24.98 -6.96
C GLU A 94 -7.09 25.63 -6.02
N PHE A 95 -7.49 25.99 -4.80
CA PHE A 95 -6.56 26.52 -3.80
C PHE A 95 -5.47 25.51 -3.43
N TYR A 96 -5.85 24.26 -3.16
CA TYR A 96 -4.90 23.20 -2.85
C TYR A 96 -3.93 22.96 -4.00
N LYS A 97 -4.45 22.78 -5.23
CA LYS A 97 -3.65 22.64 -6.46
C LYS A 97 -2.69 23.81 -6.67
N LYS A 98 -3.13 25.05 -6.41
CA LYS A 98 -2.32 26.27 -6.54
C LYS A 98 -1.07 26.25 -5.66
N ILE A 99 -1.13 25.65 -4.47
CA ILE A 99 0.04 25.49 -3.58
C ILE A 99 1.12 24.65 -4.26
N PHE A 100 0.74 23.50 -4.84
CA PHE A 100 1.68 22.60 -5.52
C PHE A 100 2.20 23.17 -6.83
N THR A 101 1.34 23.76 -7.67
CA THR A 101 1.75 24.34 -8.97
C THR A 101 2.64 25.57 -8.80
N SER A 102 2.59 26.23 -7.63
CA SER A 102 3.48 27.33 -7.27
C SER A 102 4.81 26.85 -6.63
N GLY A 103 5.04 25.54 -6.50
CA GLY A 103 6.24 24.98 -5.90
C GLY A 103 6.37 25.20 -4.37
N LEU A 104 5.26 25.48 -3.68
CA LEU A 104 5.27 25.81 -2.25
C LEU A 104 5.21 24.57 -1.35
N ALA A 105 4.79 23.43 -1.90
CA ALA A 105 4.70 22.13 -1.26
C ALA A 105 5.33 21.04 -2.16
N PRO A 106 5.81 19.93 -1.59
CA PRO A 106 6.40 18.85 -2.37
C PRO A 106 5.37 18.19 -3.27
N LEU A 107 5.64 18.18 -4.59
CA LEU A 107 4.85 17.37 -5.53
C LEU A 107 5.07 15.89 -5.27
N GLU A 108 6.30 15.46 -5.03
CA GLU A 108 6.66 14.05 -4.88
C GLU A 108 6.79 13.74 -3.38
N THR A 109 5.66 13.53 -2.68
CA THR A 109 5.71 13.25 -1.24
C THR A 109 6.44 11.92 -1.00
N ALA A 110 7.62 11.95 -0.38
CA ALA A 110 8.17 10.75 0.23
C ALA A 110 7.43 10.52 1.55
N LYS A 111 6.73 9.39 1.67
CA LYS A 111 6.16 8.90 2.95
C LYS A 111 7.22 8.71 4.05
N ASP A 112 8.49 8.97 3.73
CA ASP A 112 9.69 8.73 4.53
C ASP A 112 10.46 10.02 4.89
N VAL A 113 9.95 11.21 4.60
CA VAL A 113 10.58 12.43 5.18
C VAL A 113 10.27 12.47 6.67
N ASP A 114 11.32 12.44 7.49
CA ASP A 114 11.20 12.67 8.93
C ASP A 114 10.79 14.12 9.16
N ILE A 115 9.50 14.32 9.40
CA ILE A 115 8.91 15.63 9.60
C ILE A 115 9.55 16.39 10.77
N PHE A 116 10.09 15.70 11.78
CA PHE A 116 10.73 16.35 12.92
C PHE A 116 12.09 16.93 12.53
N ASN A 117 12.89 16.17 11.77
CA ASN A 117 14.15 16.67 11.22
C ASN A 117 13.89 17.79 10.21
N ALA A 118 12.93 17.63 9.30
CA ALA A 118 12.60 18.64 8.30
C ALA A 118 12.07 19.93 8.93
N PHE A 119 11.33 19.85 10.04
CA PHE A 119 10.85 21.02 10.79
C PHE A 119 11.99 21.71 11.57
N GLU A 120 12.92 20.95 12.14
CA GLU A 120 14.10 21.46 12.84
C GLU A 120 15.05 22.23 11.90
N THR A 121 15.37 21.64 10.76
CA THR A 121 16.25 22.24 9.73
C THR A 121 15.56 23.39 8.98
N GLY A 122 14.24 23.53 9.12
CA GLY A 122 13.45 24.49 8.36
C GLY A 122 13.24 24.09 6.90
N PHE A 123 13.50 22.82 6.53
CA PHE A 123 13.15 22.27 5.22
C PHE A 123 11.64 22.27 5.00
N TYR A 124 10.87 21.98 6.05
CA TYR A 124 9.42 22.19 6.13
C TYR A 124 9.11 23.06 7.34
N PRO A 125 9.10 24.40 7.21
CA PRO A 125 8.88 25.29 8.34
C PRO A 125 7.42 25.34 8.80
N ILE A 126 6.49 24.78 8.02
CA ILE A 126 5.06 24.72 8.30
C ILE A 126 4.54 23.32 7.93
N PHE A 127 3.67 22.75 8.75
CA PHE A 127 2.93 21.53 8.44
C PHE A 127 1.61 21.48 9.20
N VAL A 128 0.70 20.60 8.79
CA VAL A 128 -0.61 20.39 9.43
C VAL A 128 -0.61 19.04 10.13
N SER A 129 -0.96 19.00 11.42
CA SER A 129 -0.97 17.73 12.17
C SER A 129 -1.83 17.79 13.44
N GLY A 130 -1.84 16.68 14.17
CA GLY A 130 -2.54 16.49 15.44
C GLY A 130 -1.70 16.83 16.67
N PRO A 131 -2.31 16.71 17.86
CA PRO A 131 -1.75 17.12 19.15
C PRO A 131 -0.55 16.26 19.59
N PHE A 132 -0.48 15.01 19.14
CA PHE A 132 0.63 14.09 19.43
C PHE A 132 2.01 14.63 19.01
N MET A 133 2.04 15.53 18.02
CA MET A 133 3.27 16.16 17.54
C MET A 133 3.91 17.08 18.59
N ILE A 134 3.13 17.69 19.48
CA ILE A 134 3.64 18.65 20.48
C ILE A 134 4.65 17.95 21.40
N SER A 135 4.22 16.86 22.03
CA SER A 135 5.08 16.11 22.96
C SER A 135 6.29 15.49 22.26
N GLU A 136 6.15 15.12 20.98
CA GLU A 136 7.26 14.54 20.23
C GLU A 136 8.31 15.59 19.88
N ILE A 137 7.91 16.80 19.45
CA ILE A 137 8.83 17.91 19.19
C ILE A 137 9.52 18.34 20.49
N GLU A 138 8.77 18.56 21.56
CA GLU A 138 9.32 18.95 22.87
C GLU A 138 10.35 17.94 23.39
N ARG A 139 10.12 16.64 23.16
CA ARG A 139 11.02 15.56 23.60
C ARG A 139 12.24 15.38 22.69
N SER A 140 12.04 15.36 21.38
CA SER A 140 13.06 14.94 20.42
C SER A 140 13.88 16.11 19.87
N LYS A 141 13.37 17.35 19.94
CA LYS A 141 13.96 18.55 19.31
C LYS A 141 14.09 19.74 20.27
N PRO A 142 14.92 19.63 21.34
CA PRO A 142 15.10 20.71 22.31
C PRO A 142 15.65 22.01 21.69
N GLY A 143 16.34 21.94 20.54
CA GLY A 143 16.83 23.11 19.80
C GLY A 143 15.73 24.02 19.22
N LEU A 144 14.49 23.54 19.16
CA LEU A 144 13.33 24.30 18.69
C LEU A 144 12.63 25.09 19.81
N ASN A 145 13.02 24.94 21.08
CA ASN A 145 12.35 25.62 22.19
C ASN A 145 12.23 27.14 21.95
N GLY A 146 10.99 27.66 21.97
CA GLY A 146 10.68 29.06 21.71
C GLY A 146 10.69 29.50 20.23
N LYS A 147 11.01 28.60 19.29
CA LYS A 147 11.10 28.87 17.84
C LYS A 147 9.94 28.30 17.02
N TRP A 148 8.95 27.72 17.67
CA TRP A 148 7.75 27.22 16.99
C TRP A 148 6.51 27.43 17.85
N THR A 149 5.36 27.39 17.20
CA THR A 149 4.06 27.31 17.88
C THR A 149 3.00 26.74 16.94
N THR A 150 1.75 26.73 17.39
CA THR A 150 0.60 26.25 16.64
C THR A 150 -0.39 27.38 16.35
N ALA A 151 -1.22 27.21 15.32
CA ALA A 151 -2.32 28.11 14.98
C ALA A 151 -3.52 27.31 14.45
N LYS A 152 -4.72 27.88 14.59
CA LYS A 152 -5.93 27.31 13.97
C LYS A 152 -5.75 27.18 12.47
N PHE A 153 -6.47 26.24 11.87
CA PHE A 153 -6.51 26.11 10.43
C PHE A 153 -7.11 27.38 9.81
N PRO A 154 -6.46 27.98 8.79
CA PRO A 154 -6.91 29.24 8.21
C PRO A 154 -8.26 29.08 7.52
N ALA A 155 -9.07 30.13 7.56
CA ALA A 155 -10.38 30.15 6.96
C ALA A 155 -10.29 30.26 5.43
N GLY A 156 -10.96 29.34 4.73
CA GLY A 156 -11.41 29.58 3.36
C GLY A 156 -12.66 30.46 3.42
N ARG A 157 -13.78 29.88 3.88
CA ARG A 157 -15.00 30.58 4.30
C ARG A 157 -15.13 30.64 5.82
N THR A 158 -14.77 29.55 6.49
CA THR A 158 -14.75 29.44 7.95
C THR A 158 -13.47 28.74 8.40
N SER A 159 -12.96 29.08 9.58
CA SER A 159 -11.83 28.35 10.18
C SER A 159 -12.37 27.06 10.79
N THR A 160 -12.27 25.96 10.04
CA THR A 160 -12.67 24.61 10.48
C THR A 160 -11.64 23.57 10.01
N SER A 161 -11.72 22.40 10.62
CA SER A 161 -10.91 21.21 10.39
C SER A 161 -11.84 20.00 10.57
N PHE A 162 -11.29 18.80 10.69
CA PHE A 162 -12.09 17.63 11.02
C PHE A 162 -11.94 17.19 12.48
N ILE A 163 -12.98 16.55 13.01
CA ILE A 163 -12.90 15.83 14.30
C ILE A 163 -12.67 14.35 14.06
N GLY A 164 -11.63 13.83 14.70
CA GLY A 164 -11.36 12.41 14.86
C GLY A 164 -11.38 12.02 16.33
N GLY A 165 -10.70 10.91 16.65
CA GLY A 165 -10.59 10.37 18.00
C GLY A 165 -11.25 9.01 18.14
N CYS A 166 -11.45 8.56 19.38
CA CYS A 166 -12.10 7.28 19.66
C CYS A 166 -13.34 7.43 20.51
N ASN A 167 -14.27 6.51 20.28
CA ASN A 167 -15.50 6.39 21.05
C ASN A 167 -15.47 5.11 21.89
N LEU A 168 -15.88 5.22 23.14
CA LEU A 168 -16.33 4.09 23.95
C LEU A 168 -17.71 3.65 23.48
N VAL A 169 -17.84 2.36 23.17
CA VAL A 169 -19.08 1.71 22.74
C VAL A 169 -19.39 0.52 23.64
N ILE A 170 -20.67 0.27 23.87
CA ILE A 170 -21.15 -0.91 24.58
C ILE A 170 -21.95 -1.73 23.58
N PHE A 171 -21.51 -2.96 23.32
CA PHE A 171 -22.21 -3.83 22.38
C PHE A 171 -23.61 -4.17 22.90
N LYS A 172 -24.58 -4.23 21.99
CA LYS A 172 -25.98 -4.57 22.31
C LYS A 172 -26.11 -5.92 23.02
N GLU A 173 -25.19 -6.85 22.77
CA GLU A 173 -25.18 -8.21 23.31
C GLU A 173 -24.30 -8.36 24.56
N SER A 174 -23.74 -7.27 25.09
CA SER A 174 -22.90 -7.31 26.30
C SER A 174 -23.66 -7.92 27.47
N ARG A 175 -23.07 -8.93 28.14
CA ARG A 175 -23.68 -9.58 29.32
C ARG A 175 -23.73 -8.67 30.55
N ASN A 176 -22.75 -7.77 30.70
CA ASN A 176 -22.59 -6.90 31.87
C ASN A 176 -22.74 -5.42 31.51
N LYS A 177 -23.89 -5.02 30.94
CA LYS A 177 -24.11 -3.64 30.44
C LYS A 177 -23.97 -2.58 31.54
N ASP A 178 -24.46 -2.87 32.74
CA ASP A 178 -24.42 -1.91 33.84
C ASP A 178 -22.99 -1.64 34.31
N ALA A 179 -22.16 -2.69 34.40
CA ALA A 179 -20.75 -2.56 34.74
C ALA A 179 -19.97 -1.83 33.63
N ALA A 180 -20.23 -2.17 32.37
CA ALA A 180 -19.65 -1.49 31.22
C ALA A 180 -20.04 0.01 31.21
N PHE A 181 -21.30 0.33 31.50
CA PHE A 181 -21.77 1.71 31.59
C PHE A 181 -21.09 2.47 32.73
N LYS A 182 -20.95 1.86 33.92
CA LYS A 182 -20.19 2.46 35.03
C LYS A 182 -18.74 2.74 34.64
N PHE A 183 -18.08 1.82 33.94
CA PHE A 183 -16.73 2.02 33.45
C PHE A 183 -16.64 3.14 32.41
N VAL A 184 -17.55 3.18 31.43
CA VAL A 184 -17.60 4.26 30.44
C VAL A 184 -17.82 5.60 31.12
N ASN A 185 -18.76 5.68 32.07
CA ASN A 185 -19.01 6.90 32.84
C ASN A 185 -17.78 7.32 33.65
N PHE A 186 -17.10 6.38 34.30
CA PHE A 186 -15.83 6.63 35.00
C PHE A 186 -14.79 7.21 34.05
N MET A 187 -14.56 6.60 32.89
CA MET A 187 -13.57 7.08 31.91
C MET A 187 -13.90 8.45 31.31
N SER A 188 -15.19 8.81 31.25
CA SER A 188 -15.64 10.09 30.68
C SER A 188 -15.68 11.27 31.65
N THR A 189 -15.34 11.06 32.94
CA THR A 189 -15.28 12.18 33.89
C THR A 189 -14.13 13.15 33.54
N PRO A 190 -14.29 14.46 33.78
CA PRO A 190 -13.24 15.44 33.48
C PRO A 190 -11.90 15.09 34.12
N GLU A 191 -11.93 14.67 35.39
CA GLU A 191 -10.74 14.29 36.15
C GLU A 191 -10.01 13.09 35.53
N ASN A 192 -10.74 12.06 35.12
CA ASN A 192 -10.12 10.86 34.52
C ASN A 192 -9.62 11.12 33.11
N GLN A 193 -10.30 11.96 32.32
CA GLN A 193 -9.77 12.35 31.01
C GLN A 193 -8.53 13.25 31.13
N ALA A 194 -8.47 14.16 32.11
CA ALA A 194 -7.26 14.93 32.39
C ALA A 194 -6.10 14.03 32.86
N LYS A 195 -6.37 13.03 33.71
CA LYS A 195 -5.38 12.00 34.07
C LYS A 195 -4.93 11.19 32.85
N TRP A 196 -5.86 10.81 31.98
CA TRP A 196 -5.54 10.09 30.74
C TRP A 196 -4.63 10.92 29.83
N TYR A 197 -4.94 12.20 29.62
CA TYR A 197 -4.10 13.12 28.85
C TYR A 197 -2.65 13.17 29.38
N LYS A 198 -2.45 13.20 30.71
CA LYS A 198 -1.11 13.22 31.31
C LYS A 198 -0.27 11.99 30.90
N ILE A 199 -0.93 10.87 30.65
CA ILE A 199 -0.32 9.58 30.27
C ILE A 199 -0.18 9.45 28.75
N SER A 200 -1.28 9.60 28.01
CA SER A 200 -1.33 9.29 26.58
C SER A 200 -1.08 10.48 25.66
N LYS A 201 -1.24 11.71 26.19
CA LYS A 201 -1.26 12.97 25.42
C LYS A 201 -2.43 13.11 24.44
N ASP A 202 -3.42 12.22 24.49
CA ASP A 202 -4.66 12.36 23.72
C ASP A 202 -5.56 13.43 24.33
N LEU A 203 -6.14 14.29 23.48
CA LEU A 203 -6.93 15.42 23.97
C LEU A 203 -8.24 14.93 24.61
N PRO A 204 -8.61 15.50 25.78
CA PRO A 204 -9.89 15.17 26.41
C PRO A 204 -11.07 15.55 25.53
N ALA A 205 -12.03 14.62 25.40
CA ALA A 205 -13.29 14.89 24.73
C ALA A 205 -14.25 15.76 25.56
N ASN A 206 -14.10 15.73 26.89
CA ASN A 206 -14.90 16.50 27.83
C ASN A 206 -14.32 17.92 27.97
N PRO A 207 -15.07 18.98 27.60
CA PRO A 207 -14.55 20.36 27.67
C PRO A 207 -14.11 20.77 29.09
N ALA A 208 -14.73 20.24 30.14
CA ALA A 208 -14.37 20.58 31.51
C ALA A 208 -12.99 20.05 31.92
N ALA A 209 -12.47 19.00 31.25
CA ALA A 209 -11.13 18.48 31.51
C ALA A 209 -10.03 19.46 31.08
N TRP A 210 -10.33 20.39 30.17
CA TRP A 210 -9.37 21.38 29.66
C TRP A 210 -9.03 22.48 30.67
N GLU A 211 -9.78 22.58 31.76
CA GLU A 211 -9.46 23.48 32.89
C GLU A 211 -8.33 22.92 33.78
N ASP A 212 -7.92 21.65 33.61
CA ASP A 212 -6.74 21.11 34.30
C ASP A 212 -5.49 21.88 33.89
N GLU A 213 -4.68 22.24 34.89
CA GLU A 213 -3.48 23.08 34.73
C GLU A 213 -2.48 22.49 33.71
N SER A 214 -2.37 21.16 33.64
CA SER A 214 -1.44 20.49 32.70
C SER A 214 -1.80 20.68 31.23
N ILE A 215 -3.06 21.04 30.95
CA ILE A 215 -3.57 21.31 29.60
C ILE A 215 -3.58 22.82 29.38
N ARG A 216 -4.18 23.57 30.31
CA ARG A 216 -4.38 25.01 30.20
C ARG A 216 -3.07 25.80 30.12
N SER A 217 -2.01 25.34 30.80
CA SER A 217 -0.70 25.99 30.79
C SER A 217 0.08 25.81 29.49
N ASN A 218 -0.26 24.83 28.66
CA ASN A 218 0.44 24.58 27.40
C ASN A 218 -0.11 25.50 26.29
N ALA A 219 0.66 26.54 25.95
CA ALA A 219 0.29 27.50 24.91
C ALA A 219 0.09 26.85 23.52
N HIS A 220 0.78 25.74 23.21
CA HIS A 220 0.64 25.01 21.94
C HIS A 220 -0.70 24.26 21.82
N LEU A 221 -1.40 24.01 22.93
CA LEU A 221 -2.72 23.36 22.93
C LEU A 221 -3.89 24.33 22.72
N LYS A 222 -3.68 25.62 22.98
CA LYS A 222 -4.75 26.62 22.87
C LYS A 222 -5.43 26.62 21.49
N PRO A 223 -4.70 26.57 20.35
CA PRO A 223 -5.35 26.49 19.04
C PRO A 223 -6.16 25.22 18.81
N PHE A 224 -5.80 24.09 19.43
CA PHE A 224 -6.60 22.85 19.34
C PHE A 224 -7.95 23.03 20.02
N TYR A 225 -7.96 23.58 21.24
CA TYR A 225 -9.19 23.86 21.98
C TYR A 225 -10.12 24.79 21.20
N GLU A 226 -9.57 25.87 20.64
CA GLU A 226 -10.33 26.81 19.84
C GLU A 226 -10.84 26.18 18.53
N GLN A 227 -10.03 25.34 17.88
CA GLN A 227 -10.39 24.66 16.64
C GLN A 227 -11.54 23.67 16.85
N LEU A 228 -11.54 22.92 17.96
CA LEU A 228 -12.58 21.92 18.31
C LEU A 228 -13.98 22.52 18.42
N ARG A 229 -14.13 23.84 18.52
CA ARG A 229 -15.43 24.51 18.53
C ARG A 229 -16.08 24.62 17.15
N SER A 230 -15.32 24.42 16.07
CA SER A 230 -15.79 24.58 14.69
C SER A 230 -15.54 23.37 13.78
N VAL A 231 -14.93 22.29 14.29
CA VAL A 231 -14.65 21.05 13.54
C VAL A 231 -15.89 20.37 12.97
N LYS A 232 -15.72 19.68 11.84
CA LYS A 232 -16.74 18.81 11.24
C LYS A 232 -16.35 17.34 11.34
N ALA A 233 -17.31 16.46 11.61
CA ALA A 233 -17.06 15.03 11.59
C ALA A 233 -17.11 14.52 10.15
N PRO A 234 -16.19 13.62 9.75
CA PRO A 234 -16.37 12.85 8.53
C PRO A 234 -17.72 12.10 8.52
N PRO A 235 -18.34 11.86 7.35
CA PRO A 235 -19.53 11.05 7.24
C PRO A 235 -19.35 9.67 7.88
N CYS A 236 -20.27 9.30 8.76
CA CYS A 236 -20.27 8.01 9.44
C CYS A 236 -20.91 6.91 8.57
N VAL A 237 -20.23 6.54 7.49
CA VAL A 237 -20.63 5.48 6.55
C VAL A 237 -19.62 4.35 6.52
N ALA A 238 -20.05 3.15 6.12
CA ALA A 238 -19.21 1.97 6.10
C ALA A 238 -18.09 2.08 5.03
N GLU A 239 -18.37 2.83 3.97
CA GLU A 239 -17.51 3.06 2.81
C GLU A 239 -16.48 4.18 3.02
N TRP A 240 -16.38 4.74 4.23
CA TRP A 240 -15.56 5.93 4.50
C TRP A 240 -14.10 5.78 4.05
N GLU A 241 -13.47 4.64 4.32
CA GLU A 241 -12.09 4.35 3.88
C GLU A 241 -11.94 4.35 2.35
N GLN A 242 -12.99 3.92 1.64
CA GLN A 242 -13.01 3.92 0.18
C GLN A 242 -13.20 5.35 -0.36
N ILE A 243 -14.13 6.12 0.23
CA ILE A 243 -14.35 7.54 -0.10
C ILE A 243 -13.08 8.35 0.12
N LEU A 244 -12.36 8.12 1.23
CA LEU A 244 -11.11 8.78 1.54
C LEU A 244 -10.02 8.49 0.49
N SER A 245 -9.98 7.25 -0.03
CA SER A 245 -9.10 6.90 -1.14
C SER A 245 -9.49 7.62 -2.42
N PHE A 246 -10.78 7.72 -2.75
CA PHE A 246 -11.24 8.46 -3.93
C PHE A 246 -10.89 9.95 -3.85
N ILE A 247 -11.03 10.55 -2.67
CA ILE A 247 -10.60 11.95 -2.44
C ILE A 247 -9.10 12.08 -2.70
N SER A 248 -8.29 11.15 -2.18
CA SER A 248 -6.83 11.12 -2.40
C SER A 248 -6.51 11.03 -3.91
N ASP A 249 -7.15 10.11 -4.62
CA ASP A 249 -6.95 9.91 -6.06
C ASP A 249 -7.36 11.14 -6.88
N ALA A 250 -8.46 11.80 -6.51
CA ALA A 250 -8.93 13.02 -7.18
C ALA A 250 -7.93 14.17 -7.02
N ILE A 251 -7.34 14.31 -5.83
CA ILE A 251 -6.28 15.29 -5.56
C ILE A 251 -5.04 14.95 -6.38
N GLU A 252 -4.58 13.70 -6.32
CA GLU A 252 -3.41 13.26 -7.08
C GLU A 252 -3.58 13.56 -8.57
N LYS A 253 -4.72 13.21 -9.17
CA LYS A 253 -5.01 13.51 -10.58
C LYS A 253 -5.04 15.01 -10.86
N ALA A 254 -5.67 15.81 -9.98
CA ALA A 254 -5.74 17.26 -10.16
C ALA A 254 -4.37 17.94 -10.06
N VAL A 255 -3.48 17.42 -9.20
CA VAL A 255 -2.14 17.97 -8.93
C VAL A 255 -1.11 17.49 -9.95
N TYR A 256 -1.05 16.17 -10.22
CA TYR A 256 -0.06 15.55 -11.11
C TYR A 256 -0.50 15.49 -12.58
N GLU A 257 -1.72 15.03 -12.86
CA GLU A 257 -2.16 14.69 -14.23
C GLU A 257 -2.70 15.89 -15.03
N ARG A 258 -2.68 17.09 -14.44
CA ARG A 258 -3.18 18.33 -15.06
C ARG A 258 -4.61 18.22 -15.61
N ILE A 259 -5.43 17.27 -15.12
CA ILE A 259 -6.86 17.34 -15.39
C ILE A 259 -7.45 18.59 -14.72
N THR A 260 -8.57 19.06 -15.24
CA THR A 260 -9.28 20.18 -14.63
C THR A 260 -9.84 19.76 -13.27
N VAL A 261 -9.97 20.71 -12.34
CA VAL A 261 -10.61 20.44 -11.04
C VAL A 261 -12.04 19.93 -11.23
N ASP A 262 -12.76 20.45 -12.22
CA ASP A 262 -14.11 19.96 -12.57
C ASP A 262 -14.11 18.48 -12.98
N ALA A 263 -13.16 18.05 -13.83
CA ALA A 263 -13.04 16.64 -14.21
C ALA A 263 -12.69 15.74 -13.01
N ALA A 264 -11.80 16.20 -12.12
CA ALA A 264 -11.46 15.48 -10.90
C ALA A 264 -12.67 15.34 -9.96
N LEU A 265 -13.43 16.41 -9.77
CA LEU A 265 -14.66 16.42 -8.96
C LEU A 265 -15.78 15.57 -9.57
N ALA A 266 -15.91 15.56 -10.90
CA ALA A 266 -16.89 14.72 -11.60
C ALA A 266 -16.57 13.23 -11.43
N GLY A 267 -15.29 12.84 -11.53
CA GLY A 267 -14.84 11.48 -11.23
C GLY A 267 -15.10 11.11 -9.78
N LEU A 268 -14.72 11.98 -8.83
CA LEU A 268 -14.96 11.78 -7.41
C LEU A 268 -16.45 11.62 -7.06
N GLU A 269 -17.33 12.42 -7.68
CA GLU A 269 -18.77 12.30 -7.52
C GLU A 269 -19.29 10.93 -7.97
N ALA A 270 -18.87 10.48 -9.16
CA ALA A 270 -19.27 9.18 -9.69
C ALA A 270 -18.80 8.03 -8.79
N ASP A 271 -17.55 8.06 -8.36
CA ASP A 271 -16.96 7.03 -7.50
C ASP A 271 -17.65 6.95 -6.13
N ILE A 272 -17.91 8.10 -5.49
CA ILE A 272 -18.64 8.15 -4.22
C ILE A 272 -20.06 7.62 -4.39
N ASN A 273 -20.79 8.09 -5.41
CA ASN A 273 -22.17 7.67 -5.67
C ASN A 273 -22.29 6.16 -5.90
N GLU A 274 -21.34 5.55 -6.61
CA GLU A 274 -21.32 4.10 -6.83
C GLU A 274 -20.96 3.35 -5.54
N ALA A 275 -20.05 3.85 -4.71
CA ALA A 275 -19.69 3.18 -3.45
C ALA A 275 -20.84 3.16 -2.44
N VAL A 276 -21.56 4.27 -2.26
CA VAL A 276 -22.69 4.35 -1.31
C VAL A 276 -23.99 3.75 -1.86
N ARG A 277 -24.01 3.30 -3.12
CA ARG A 277 -25.19 2.72 -3.75
C ARG A 277 -25.57 1.40 -3.09
N LYS A 278 -26.77 1.36 -2.50
CA LYS A 278 -27.33 0.14 -1.91
C LYS A 278 -27.96 -0.74 -2.98
N ASP A 279 -27.64 -2.03 -2.96
CA ASP A 279 -28.32 -3.04 -3.79
C ASP A 279 -29.64 -3.43 -3.12
N GLY A 280 -30.77 -3.18 -3.79
CA GLY A 280 -32.11 -3.46 -3.28
C GLY A 280 -32.61 -4.89 -3.54
N ARG A 281 -31.79 -5.75 -4.17
CA ARG A 281 -32.14 -7.15 -4.43
C ARG A 281 -32.12 -7.99 -3.15
N GLU A 282 -32.93 -9.04 -3.06
CA GLU A 282 -32.90 -9.98 -1.93
C GLU A 282 -32.07 -11.23 -2.25
N GLN A 283 -31.50 -11.85 -1.22
CA GLN A 283 -30.71 -13.07 -1.35
C GLN A 283 -31.59 -14.28 -1.73
N SER A 284 -31.24 -14.95 -2.83
CA SER A 284 -31.92 -16.17 -3.28
C SER A 284 -31.59 -17.38 -2.39
N GLN A 285 -32.60 -18.14 -1.94
CA GLN A 285 -32.39 -19.43 -1.25
C GLN A 285 -31.65 -20.46 -2.10
N GLY A 286 -31.86 -20.46 -3.42
CA GLY A 286 -31.18 -21.37 -4.34
C GLY A 286 -29.67 -21.19 -4.34
N PHE A 287 -29.18 -19.97 -4.09
CA PHE A 287 -27.76 -19.68 -3.99
C PHE A 287 -27.11 -20.28 -2.74
N LYS A 288 -27.79 -20.27 -1.59
CA LYS A 288 -27.30 -20.93 -0.36
C LYS A 288 -27.07 -22.42 -0.58
N ILE A 289 -28.05 -23.06 -1.23
CA ILE A 289 -27.98 -24.49 -1.57
C ILE A 289 -26.85 -24.73 -2.57
N ALA A 290 -26.73 -23.91 -3.62
CA ALA A 290 -25.66 -24.03 -4.60
C ALA A 290 -24.26 -23.89 -3.98
N MET A 291 -24.06 -23.02 -2.99
CA MET A 291 -22.79 -22.86 -2.30
C MET A 291 -22.41 -24.11 -1.50
N VAL A 292 -23.35 -24.66 -0.73
CA VAL A 292 -23.13 -25.90 0.05
C VAL A 292 -22.88 -27.07 -0.90
N LEU A 293 -23.68 -27.19 -1.98
CA LEU A 293 -23.49 -28.22 -2.98
C LEU A 293 -22.14 -28.10 -3.69
N LEU A 294 -21.68 -26.89 -4.05
CA LEU A 294 -20.37 -26.72 -4.67
C LEU A 294 -19.25 -27.18 -3.72
N LEU A 295 -19.28 -26.82 -2.44
CA LEU A 295 -18.26 -27.26 -1.49
C LEU A 295 -18.26 -28.80 -1.36
N ILE A 296 -19.44 -29.41 -1.32
CA ILE A 296 -19.60 -30.88 -1.33
C ILE A 296 -19.11 -31.48 -2.64
N PHE A 297 -19.46 -30.92 -3.80
CA PHE A 297 -19.01 -31.38 -5.11
C PHE A 297 -17.52 -31.19 -5.32
N THR A 298 -16.92 -30.13 -4.78
CA THR A 298 -15.48 -29.92 -4.81
C THR A 298 -14.81 -30.97 -3.93
N PHE A 299 -15.36 -31.25 -2.74
CA PHE A 299 -14.88 -32.33 -1.88
C PHE A 299 -14.93 -33.69 -2.56
N ILE A 300 -16.11 -34.06 -3.08
CA ILE A 300 -16.33 -35.33 -3.77
C ILE A 300 -15.50 -35.39 -5.05
N GLY A 301 -15.39 -34.30 -5.79
CA GLY A 301 -14.60 -34.19 -7.02
C GLY A 301 -13.11 -34.34 -6.76
N SER A 302 -12.58 -33.74 -5.71
CA SER A 302 -11.21 -33.96 -5.25
C SER A 302 -10.98 -35.40 -4.81
N LEU A 303 -11.95 -36.00 -4.11
CA LEU A 303 -11.91 -37.41 -3.70
C LEU A 303 -11.98 -38.36 -4.91
N ALA A 304 -12.79 -38.04 -5.92
CA ALA A 304 -12.95 -38.82 -7.15
C ALA A 304 -11.74 -38.68 -8.08
N ALA A 305 -11.19 -37.47 -8.21
CA ALA A 305 -9.93 -37.22 -8.90
C ALA A 305 -8.80 -37.99 -8.22
N TYR A 306 -8.76 -38.02 -6.89
CA TYR A 306 -7.87 -38.87 -6.10
C TYR A 306 -8.02 -40.36 -6.46
N PHE A 307 -9.23 -40.90 -6.47
CA PHE A 307 -9.46 -42.30 -6.85
C PHE A 307 -9.16 -42.59 -8.33
N LYS A 308 -9.34 -41.62 -9.23
CA LYS A 308 -8.95 -41.73 -10.64
C LYS A 308 -7.43 -41.67 -10.84
N PHE A 309 -6.71 -40.78 -10.14
CA PHE A 309 -5.24 -40.69 -10.20
C PHE A 309 -4.61 -41.96 -9.63
N ALA A 310 -5.10 -42.44 -8.49
CA ALA A 310 -4.73 -43.73 -7.92
C ALA A 310 -5.08 -44.93 -8.82
N LYS A 311 -5.98 -44.74 -9.81
CA LYS A 311 -6.31 -45.74 -10.83
C LYS A 311 -5.49 -45.57 -12.11
N ALA A 312 -5.11 -44.37 -12.52
CA ALA A 312 -4.28 -44.10 -13.70
C ALA A 312 -2.81 -44.52 -13.47
N GLU A 313 -2.30 -44.37 -12.25
CA GLU A 313 -0.98 -44.89 -11.85
C GLU A 313 -0.94 -46.43 -11.79
N LYS A 314 -2.12 -47.05 -11.66
CA LYS A 314 -2.33 -48.50 -11.72
C LYS A 314 -2.08 -49.10 -13.11
N ASP A 315 -2.09 -48.27 -14.16
CA ASP A 315 -1.89 -48.70 -15.54
C ASP A 315 -0.41 -48.59 -15.99
N GLN A 316 0.48 -47.99 -15.18
CA GLN A 316 1.91 -47.84 -15.51
C GLN A 316 2.91 -48.59 -14.59
N VAL A 317 2.48 -49.15 -13.45
CA VAL A 317 3.38 -49.89 -12.53
C VAL A 317 2.77 -51.24 -12.12
N SER A 318 3.60 -52.28 -12.13
CA SER A 318 3.22 -53.70 -12.02
C SER A 318 2.46 -54.08 -10.73
N HIS A 319 1.50 -54.99 -10.92
CA HIS A 319 0.77 -55.85 -9.98
C HIS A 319 1.03 -55.76 -8.46
N ARG A 320 0.57 -54.68 -7.80
CA ARG A 320 -0.04 -54.79 -6.44
C ARG A 320 -1.16 -53.77 -6.31
N LYS A 321 -2.38 -54.21 -5.97
CA LYS A 321 -3.46 -53.29 -5.59
C LYS A 321 -2.96 -52.47 -4.39
N PRO A 322 -2.97 -51.12 -4.43
CA PRO A 322 -2.58 -50.32 -3.28
C PRO A 322 -3.42 -50.76 -2.08
N SER A 323 -2.77 -51.11 -0.98
CA SER A 323 -3.45 -51.62 0.21
C SER A 323 -4.33 -50.51 0.79
N PRO A 324 -5.46 -50.84 1.45
CA PRO A 324 -6.27 -49.86 2.18
C PRO A 324 -5.46 -49.00 3.16
N ALA A 325 -4.34 -49.53 3.66
CA ALA A 325 -3.40 -48.79 4.50
C ALA A 325 -2.72 -47.63 3.76
N ALA A 326 -2.36 -47.75 2.47
CA ALA A 326 -1.78 -46.65 1.69
C ALA A 326 -2.72 -45.46 1.58
N TYR A 327 -4.03 -45.72 1.40
CA TYR A 327 -5.06 -44.68 1.39
C TYR A 327 -5.19 -43.99 2.75
N LEU A 328 -5.14 -44.76 3.85
CA LEU A 328 -5.20 -44.23 5.21
C LEU A 328 -3.98 -43.37 5.56
N PHE A 329 -2.79 -43.71 5.04
CA PHE A 329 -1.55 -42.93 5.26
C PHE A 329 -1.55 -41.58 4.53
N ILE A 330 -2.17 -41.48 3.36
CA ILE A 330 -2.21 -40.24 2.58
C ILE A 330 -3.43 -39.38 2.97
N ALA A 331 -4.48 -39.98 3.53
CA ALA A 331 -5.71 -39.30 3.92
C ALA A 331 -5.49 -38.04 4.80
N PRO A 332 -4.60 -38.02 5.82
CA PRO A 332 -4.33 -36.80 6.59
C PRO A 332 -3.79 -35.65 5.73
N ALA A 333 -2.86 -35.93 4.81
CA ALA A 333 -2.26 -34.91 3.94
C ALA A 333 -3.29 -34.34 2.96
N ILE A 334 -4.10 -35.19 2.33
CA ILE A 334 -5.17 -34.76 1.42
C ILE A 334 -6.25 -33.98 2.18
N SER A 335 -6.59 -34.39 3.41
CA SER A 335 -7.58 -33.68 4.22
C SER A 335 -7.11 -32.26 4.54
N VAL A 336 -5.83 -32.09 4.90
CA VAL A 336 -5.24 -30.76 5.12
C VAL A 336 -5.26 -29.93 3.84
N LEU A 337 -4.84 -30.50 2.69
CA LEU A 337 -4.92 -29.82 1.40
C LEU A 337 -6.36 -29.44 1.04
N PHE A 338 -7.32 -30.31 1.29
CA PHE A 338 -8.72 -30.01 0.99
C PHE A 338 -9.24 -28.85 1.86
N ILE A 339 -9.07 -28.95 3.19
CA ILE A 339 -9.64 -28.00 4.15
C ILE A 339 -8.99 -26.62 4.00
N PHE A 340 -7.68 -26.55 3.78
CA PHE A 340 -6.94 -25.30 3.82
C PHE A 340 -6.57 -24.72 2.44
N LEU A 341 -6.67 -25.50 1.36
CA LEU A 341 -6.39 -25.01 0.00
C LEU A 341 -7.62 -25.09 -0.90
N LEU A 342 -8.21 -26.28 -1.09
CA LEU A 342 -9.26 -26.48 -2.10
C LEU A 342 -10.62 -25.89 -1.69
N ALA A 343 -11.01 -26.05 -0.42
CA ALA A 343 -12.28 -25.51 0.08
C ALA A 343 -12.29 -23.97 0.11
N PRO A 344 -11.26 -23.26 0.62
CA PRO A 344 -11.21 -21.80 0.55
C PRO A 344 -11.15 -21.28 -0.88
N LEU A 345 -10.49 -22.00 -1.78
CA LEU A 345 -10.47 -21.68 -3.21
C LEU A 345 -11.90 -21.75 -3.77
N ALA A 346 -12.58 -22.88 -3.67
CA ALA A 346 -13.98 -23.01 -4.13
C ALA A 346 -14.94 -21.99 -3.48
N ALA A 347 -14.76 -21.70 -2.19
CA ALA A 347 -15.52 -20.66 -1.51
C ALA A 347 -15.26 -19.27 -2.13
N SER A 348 -13.99 -18.90 -2.36
CA SER A 348 -13.63 -17.63 -2.99
C SER A 348 -14.23 -17.50 -4.41
N PHE A 349 -14.29 -18.59 -5.18
CA PHE A 349 -14.98 -18.58 -6.48
C PHE A 349 -16.46 -18.23 -6.35
N MET A 350 -17.15 -18.78 -5.34
CA MET A 350 -18.55 -18.44 -5.12
C MET A 350 -18.71 -17.00 -4.65
N ILE A 351 -17.80 -16.53 -3.80
CA ILE A 351 -17.77 -15.15 -3.34
C ILE A 351 -17.61 -14.20 -4.53
N SER A 352 -16.78 -14.54 -5.53
CA SER A 352 -16.58 -13.69 -6.72
C SER A 352 -17.85 -13.46 -7.55
N LEU A 353 -18.85 -14.33 -7.42
CA LEU A 353 -20.15 -14.22 -8.08
C LEU A 353 -21.21 -13.50 -7.25
N THR A 354 -20.81 -12.88 -6.14
CA THR A 354 -21.71 -12.18 -5.21
C THR A 354 -21.31 -10.73 -5.00
N ASN A 355 -22.22 -9.91 -4.48
CA ASN A 355 -21.93 -8.55 -4.06
C ASN A 355 -21.29 -8.47 -2.66
N TRP A 356 -20.66 -9.54 -2.14
CA TRP A 356 -20.21 -9.59 -0.75
C TRP A 356 -19.31 -8.40 -0.42
N ASN A 357 -19.88 -7.45 0.33
CA ASN A 357 -19.29 -6.19 0.72
C ASN A 357 -19.35 -6.04 2.26
N ILE A 358 -19.00 -4.87 2.78
CA ILE A 358 -18.99 -4.58 4.22
C ILE A 358 -20.32 -4.88 4.93
N TYR A 359 -21.46 -4.77 4.24
CA TYR A 359 -22.76 -5.10 4.81
C TYR A 359 -22.98 -6.61 4.94
N GLY A 360 -22.48 -7.38 3.98
CA GLY A 360 -22.52 -8.85 4.01
C GLY A 360 -21.64 -9.47 5.10
N VAL A 361 -20.62 -8.74 5.56
CA VAL A 361 -19.77 -9.16 6.69
C VAL A 361 -20.55 -9.19 8.00
N ASN A 362 -21.42 -8.21 8.23
CA ASN A 362 -22.25 -8.13 9.44
C ASN A 362 -23.54 -8.93 9.33
N ASP A 363 -24.11 -9.05 8.12
CA ASP A 363 -25.37 -9.71 7.87
C ASP A 363 -25.33 -10.50 6.57
N TYR A 364 -25.13 -11.82 6.69
CA TYR A 364 -25.06 -12.74 5.55
C TYR A 364 -26.32 -12.73 4.67
N SER A 365 -27.47 -12.24 5.18
CA SER A 365 -28.70 -12.12 4.38
C SER A 365 -28.59 -11.06 3.27
N LYS A 366 -27.63 -10.13 3.41
CA LYS A 366 -27.36 -9.06 2.43
C LYS A 366 -26.41 -9.49 1.31
N ILE A 367 -25.88 -10.71 1.36
CA ILE A 367 -25.03 -11.27 0.30
C ILE A 367 -25.93 -11.79 -0.82
N ILE A 368 -25.88 -11.14 -1.97
CA ILE A 368 -26.74 -11.40 -3.12
C ILE A 368 -25.87 -11.98 -4.24
N PHE A 369 -26.42 -12.96 -4.94
CA PHE A 369 -25.79 -13.50 -6.15
C PHE A 369 -25.96 -12.52 -7.30
N THR A 370 -24.83 -12.04 -7.83
CA THR A 370 -24.77 -11.07 -8.92
C THR A 370 -24.21 -11.68 -10.21
N GLY A 371 -23.92 -12.99 -10.22
CA GLY A 371 -23.37 -13.66 -11.39
C GLY A 371 -22.03 -13.05 -11.80
N LEU A 372 -21.90 -12.62 -13.06
CA LEU A 372 -20.65 -12.09 -13.61
C LEU A 372 -20.47 -10.57 -13.48
N ASP A 373 -21.36 -9.87 -12.76
CA ASP A 373 -21.33 -8.41 -12.63
C ASP A 373 -19.96 -7.89 -12.13
N ASN A 374 -19.34 -8.57 -11.16
CA ASN A 374 -18.00 -8.21 -10.67
C ASN A 374 -16.93 -8.30 -11.77
N TYR A 375 -17.01 -9.31 -12.64
CA TYR A 375 -16.08 -9.48 -13.75
C TYR A 375 -16.29 -8.43 -14.83
N ILE A 376 -17.55 -8.08 -15.15
CA ILE A 376 -17.86 -7.01 -16.11
C ILE A 376 -17.34 -5.66 -15.58
N LYS A 377 -17.60 -5.37 -14.29
CA LYS A 377 -17.08 -4.18 -13.62
C LYS A 377 -15.55 -4.14 -13.67
N LEU A 378 -14.89 -5.27 -13.38
CA LEU A 378 -13.45 -5.39 -13.42
C LEU A 378 -12.85 -5.16 -14.82
N LEU A 379 -13.49 -5.68 -15.86
CA LEU A 379 -13.05 -5.50 -17.25
C LEU A 379 -13.30 -4.08 -17.77
N SER A 380 -14.11 -3.29 -17.09
CA SER A 380 -14.35 -1.87 -17.43
C SER A 380 -13.56 -0.91 -16.52
N ASP A 381 -12.77 -1.44 -15.59
CA ASP A 381 -12.07 -0.67 -14.58
C ASP A 381 -10.67 -0.20 -15.07
N PRO A 382 -10.44 1.10 -15.24
CA PRO A 382 -9.15 1.62 -15.71
C PRO A 382 -8.00 1.30 -14.74
N VAL A 383 -8.26 1.28 -13.43
CA VAL A 383 -7.23 1.02 -12.41
C VAL A 383 -6.78 -0.43 -12.47
N PHE A 384 -7.69 -1.35 -12.79
CA PHE A 384 -7.32 -2.74 -13.04
C PHE A 384 -6.29 -2.87 -14.17
N TYR A 385 -6.51 -2.21 -15.32
CA TYR A 385 -5.55 -2.25 -16.43
C TYR A 385 -4.22 -1.60 -16.09
N ILE A 386 -4.20 -0.51 -15.31
CA ILE A 386 -2.97 0.07 -14.79
C ILE A 386 -2.24 -0.96 -13.92
N SER A 387 -2.95 -1.61 -13.00
CA SER A 387 -2.37 -2.60 -12.10
C SER A 387 -1.82 -3.83 -12.84
N LEU A 388 -2.55 -4.29 -13.86
CA LEU A 388 -2.14 -5.39 -14.73
C LEU A 388 -0.91 -5.00 -15.54
N ARG A 389 -0.88 -3.81 -16.14
CA ARG A 389 0.27 -3.30 -16.88
C ARG A 389 1.51 -3.24 -15.99
N ASN A 390 1.39 -2.68 -14.79
CA ASN A 390 2.52 -2.59 -13.86
C ASN A 390 3.03 -3.98 -13.46
N THR A 391 2.11 -4.92 -13.24
CA THR A 391 2.45 -6.32 -12.91
C THR A 391 3.16 -7.02 -14.06
N LEU A 392 2.69 -6.82 -15.29
CA LEU A 392 3.35 -7.36 -16.47
C LEU A 392 4.71 -6.71 -16.72
N ILE A 393 4.85 -5.39 -16.55
CA ILE A 393 6.14 -4.70 -16.66
C ILE A 393 7.11 -5.23 -15.61
N PHE A 394 6.65 -5.37 -14.36
CA PHE A 394 7.44 -5.91 -13.26
C PHE A 394 7.95 -7.33 -13.56
N ALA A 395 7.08 -8.21 -14.06
CA ALA A 395 7.47 -9.56 -14.44
C ALA A 395 8.38 -9.61 -15.67
N VAL A 396 8.03 -8.92 -16.76
CA VAL A 396 8.76 -8.94 -18.04
C VAL A 396 10.16 -8.34 -17.92
N ILE A 397 10.36 -7.34 -17.07
CA ILE A 397 11.69 -6.75 -16.83
C ILE A 397 12.41 -7.47 -15.69
N GLY A 398 11.71 -7.70 -14.59
CA GLY A 398 12.30 -8.26 -13.37
C GLY A 398 12.76 -9.71 -13.53
N VAL A 399 12.01 -10.55 -14.25
CA VAL A 399 12.37 -11.97 -14.42
C VAL A 399 13.66 -12.13 -15.21
N PRO A 400 13.83 -11.56 -16.42
CA PRO A 400 15.08 -11.67 -17.17
C PRO A 400 16.27 -11.08 -16.41
N LEU A 401 16.08 -9.94 -15.73
CA LEU A 401 17.15 -9.32 -14.95
C LEU A 401 17.57 -10.20 -13.77
N SER A 402 16.60 -10.80 -13.07
CA SER A 402 16.87 -11.73 -11.96
C SER A 402 17.61 -12.97 -12.46
N VAL A 403 17.18 -13.57 -13.57
CA VAL A 403 17.84 -14.74 -14.17
C VAL A 403 19.26 -14.39 -14.63
N ALA A 404 19.44 -13.26 -15.30
CA ALA A 404 20.74 -12.81 -15.81
C ALA A 404 21.75 -12.58 -14.67
N VAL A 405 21.36 -11.83 -13.63
CA VAL A 405 22.21 -11.58 -12.46
C VAL A 405 22.52 -12.88 -11.72
N SER A 406 21.52 -13.76 -11.56
CA SER A 406 21.70 -15.07 -10.92
C SER A 406 22.70 -15.96 -11.66
N LEU A 407 22.55 -16.06 -12.99
CA LEU A 407 23.44 -16.85 -13.83
C LEU A 407 24.86 -16.26 -13.84
N PHE A 408 24.98 -14.94 -13.97
CA PHE A 408 26.27 -14.25 -13.92
C PHE A 408 27.00 -14.52 -12.60
N SER A 409 26.32 -14.34 -11.46
CA SER A 409 26.89 -14.63 -10.14
C SER A 409 27.23 -16.11 -9.97
N ALA A 410 26.40 -17.01 -10.50
CA ALA A 410 26.64 -18.46 -10.44
C ALA A 410 27.90 -18.85 -11.24
N VAL A 411 28.04 -18.38 -12.47
CA VAL A 411 29.21 -18.63 -13.33
C VAL A 411 30.47 -18.04 -12.70
N ALA A 412 30.40 -16.81 -12.18
CA ALA A 412 31.52 -16.16 -11.50
C ALA A 412 31.99 -16.98 -10.30
N LEU A 413 31.07 -17.45 -9.45
CA LEU A 413 31.40 -18.26 -8.26
C LEU A 413 31.77 -19.71 -8.59
N ASN A 414 31.35 -20.23 -9.75
CA ASN A 414 31.76 -21.56 -10.20
C ASN A 414 33.21 -21.55 -10.70
N ASN A 415 33.72 -20.42 -11.19
CA ASN A 415 35.08 -20.28 -11.70
C ASN A 415 36.16 -20.64 -10.65
N ARG A 416 37.19 -21.39 -11.07
CA ARG A 416 38.33 -21.80 -10.24
C ARG A 416 39.16 -20.64 -9.67
N PHE A 417 39.17 -19.47 -10.33
CA PHE A 417 39.99 -18.33 -9.91
C PHE A 417 39.40 -17.53 -8.73
N VAL A 418 38.12 -17.71 -8.41
CA VAL A 418 37.48 -17.00 -7.31
C VAL A 418 37.83 -17.64 -5.97
N LYS A 419 38.54 -16.87 -5.13
CA LYS A 419 38.83 -17.23 -3.73
C LYS A 419 37.65 -16.85 -2.83
N PHE A 420 37.54 -17.50 -1.66
CA PHE A 420 36.48 -17.24 -0.66
C PHE A 420 35.03 -17.47 -1.15
N LYS A 421 34.80 -18.48 -2.00
CA LYS A 421 33.47 -18.81 -2.55
C LYS A 421 32.37 -18.92 -1.49
N GLY A 422 32.67 -19.48 -0.31
CA GLY A 422 31.72 -19.60 0.80
C GLY A 422 31.21 -18.26 1.33
N PHE A 423 32.09 -17.26 1.42
CA PHE A 423 31.72 -15.90 1.85
C PHE A 423 30.76 -15.25 0.85
N PHE A 424 31.10 -15.23 -0.43
CA PHE A 424 30.24 -14.63 -1.46
C PHE A 424 28.89 -15.36 -1.62
N ARG A 425 28.88 -16.70 -1.56
CA ARG A 425 27.62 -17.47 -1.56
C ARG A 425 26.73 -17.08 -0.39
N THR A 426 27.31 -16.91 0.80
CA THR A 426 26.57 -16.50 1.99
C THR A 426 26.08 -15.05 1.84
N ALA A 427 26.95 -14.12 1.46
CA ALA A 427 26.63 -12.71 1.29
C ALA A 427 25.50 -12.47 0.28
N PHE A 428 25.53 -13.15 -0.87
CA PHE A 428 24.49 -13.05 -1.90
C PHE A 428 23.18 -13.75 -1.51
N PHE A 429 23.22 -14.71 -0.57
CA PHE A 429 22.04 -15.44 -0.12
C PHE A 429 21.36 -14.83 1.12
N ILE A 430 22.07 -14.01 1.92
CA ILE A 430 21.50 -13.30 3.09
C ILE A 430 20.18 -12.53 2.76
N PRO A 431 20.05 -11.82 1.63
CA PRO A 431 18.80 -11.12 1.29
C PRO A 431 17.60 -12.06 1.12
N VAL A 432 17.83 -13.31 0.69
CA VAL A 432 16.78 -14.30 0.43
C VAL A 432 16.08 -14.68 1.73
N ILE A 433 16.87 -14.97 2.78
CA ILE A 433 16.38 -15.40 4.09
C ILE A 433 15.85 -14.26 4.97
N THR A 434 16.09 -13.01 4.56
CA THR A 434 15.59 -11.83 5.27
C THR A 434 14.11 -11.61 4.94
N THR A 435 13.32 -11.25 5.97
CA THR A 435 11.89 -10.97 5.78
C THR A 435 11.68 -9.82 4.80
N MET A 436 10.61 -9.91 4.00
CA MET A 436 10.33 -8.91 2.99
C MET A 436 10.09 -7.51 3.58
N VAL A 437 9.45 -7.45 4.74
CA VAL A 437 9.18 -6.20 5.46
C VAL A 437 10.47 -5.51 5.88
N ALA A 438 11.42 -6.24 6.46
CA ALA A 438 12.69 -5.67 6.88
C ALA A 438 13.50 -5.15 5.69
N VAL A 439 13.53 -5.91 4.59
CA VAL A 439 14.18 -5.47 3.34
C VAL A 439 13.53 -4.19 2.82
N ALA A 440 12.20 -4.14 2.72
CA ALA A 440 11.48 -2.97 2.25
C ALA A 440 11.77 -1.71 3.09
N VAL A 441 11.83 -1.84 4.42
CA VAL A 441 12.15 -0.71 5.32
C VAL A 441 13.59 -0.20 5.10
N ILE A 442 14.57 -1.09 4.97
CA ILE A 442 15.96 -0.70 4.69
C ILE A 442 16.04 -0.01 3.32
N TRP A 443 15.39 -0.55 2.30
CA TRP A 443 15.40 0.03 0.97
C TRP A 443 14.66 1.37 0.89
N ARG A 444 13.57 1.57 1.66
CA ARG A 444 12.94 2.89 1.82
C ARG A 444 13.93 3.93 2.35
N TRP A 445 14.76 3.55 3.32
CA TRP A 445 15.81 4.42 3.82
C TRP A 445 16.91 4.67 2.78
N LEU A 446 17.35 3.64 2.04
CA LEU A 446 18.34 3.81 0.95
C LEU A 446 17.83 4.75 -0.16
N TYR A 447 16.54 4.67 -0.45
CA TYR A 447 15.82 5.51 -1.41
C TYR A 447 15.39 6.87 -0.87
N ASN A 448 15.68 7.18 0.39
CA ASN A 448 15.26 8.43 1.00
C ASN A 448 15.87 9.63 0.23
N PRO A 449 15.06 10.64 -0.16
CA PRO A 449 15.56 11.76 -0.94
C PRO A 449 16.64 12.61 -0.27
N GLU A 450 16.57 12.75 1.07
CA GLU A 450 17.40 13.65 1.86
C GLU A 450 18.64 12.95 2.43
N LEU A 451 18.43 11.80 3.06
CA LEU A 451 19.45 11.08 3.84
C LEU A 451 19.84 9.73 3.23
N GLY A 452 19.27 9.37 2.07
CA GLY A 452 19.47 8.07 1.44
C GLY A 452 20.85 7.92 0.80
N ILE A 453 21.43 6.73 0.95
CA ILE A 453 22.76 6.39 0.40
C ILE A 453 22.80 6.58 -1.12
N PHE A 454 21.72 6.29 -1.84
CA PHE A 454 21.72 6.40 -3.30
C PHE A 454 21.82 7.87 -3.76
N ASN A 455 21.12 8.78 -3.10
CA ASN A 455 21.25 10.21 -3.41
C ASN A 455 22.58 10.78 -2.93
N TRP A 456 23.10 10.33 -1.78
CA TRP A 456 24.46 10.67 -1.35
C TRP A 456 25.51 10.25 -2.40
N ALA A 457 25.40 9.04 -2.93
CA ALA A 457 26.27 8.54 -3.99
C ALA A 457 26.14 9.35 -5.29
N LEU A 458 24.92 9.71 -5.71
CA LEU A 458 24.71 10.61 -6.85
C LEU A 458 25.40 11.98 -6.64
N GLY A 459 25.33 12.51 -5.42
CA GLY A 459 25.97 13.76 -5.03
C GLY A 459 27.50 13.73 -5.19
N LEU A 460 28.16 12.58 -4.97
CA LEU A 460 29.60 12.42 -5.21
C LEU A 460 29.99 12.65 -6.68
N PHE A 461 29.07 12.39 -7.60
CA PHE A 461 29.26 12.61 -9.04
C PHE A 461 28.65 13.94 -9.53
N GLY A 462 28.17 14.80 -8.63
CA GLY A 462 27.52 16.06 -8.97
C GLY A 462 26.14 15.91 -9.62
N LEU A 463 25.51 14.74 -9.51
CA LEU A 463 24.16 14.49 -10.05
C LEU A 463 23.09 14.94 -9.05
N PRO A 464 21.95 15.48 -9.53
CA PRO A 464 20.85 15.87 -8.64
C PRO A 464 20.22 14.63 -7.99
N GLY A 465 19.85 14.76 -6.70
CA GLY A 465 19.12 13.73 -5.97
C GLY A 465 17.78 13.39 -6.63
N GLN A 466 17.37 12.13 -6.54
CA GLN A 466 16.14 11.61 -7.14
C GLN A 466 15.13 11.21 -6.06
N ASN A 467 13.84 11.37 -6.38
CA ASN A 467 12.73 10.88 -5.55
C ASN A 467 12.31 9.48 -6.00
N TRP A 468 13.12 8.48 -5.68
CA TRP A 468 13.02 7.12 -6.22
C TRP A 468 11.63 6.47 -6.11
N LEU A 469 10.93 6.68 -4.99
CA LEU A 469 9.63 6.04 -4.72
C LEU A 469 8.42 6.94 -4.97
N SER A 470 8.64 8.26 -5.02
CA SER A 470 7.58 9.27 -5.15
C SER A 470 7.48 9.86 -6.55
N ASN A 471 8.40 9.50 -7.43
CA ASN A 471 8.35 9.79 -8.85
C ASN A 471 7.66 8.65 -9.61
N GLY A 472 6.60 8.97 -10.36
CA GLY A 472 5.79 7.95 -11.07
C GLY A 472 6.56 7.14 -12.13
N TYR A 473 7.69 7.63 -12.62
CA TYR A 473 8.54 6.93 -13.59
C TYR A 473 9.61 6.06 -12.93
N LEU A 474 10.13 6.47 -11.77
CA LEU A 474 11.21 5.76 -11.06
C LEU A 474 10.70 4.75 -10.03
N ALA A 475 9.47 4.89 -9.54
CA ALA A 475 8.94 4.06 -8.46
C ALA A 475 8.93 2.58 -8.83
N LEU A 476 8.35 2.19 -9.97
CA LEU A 476 8.28 0.79 -10.39
C LEU A 476 9.68 0.19 -10.69
N PRO A 477 10.58 0.86 -11.45
CA PRO A 477 11.97 0.41 -11.59
C PRO A 477 12.71 0.23 -10.27
N SER A 478 12.47 1.10 -9.27
CA SER A 478 13.07 0.99 -7.95
C SER A 478 12.59 -0.29 -7.23
N LEU A 479 11.30 -0.62 -7.32
CA LEU A 479 10.79 -1.88 -6.77
C LEU A 479 11.38 -3.11 -7.48
N ILE A 480 11.53 -3.05 -8.81
CA ILE A 480 12.15 -4.14 -9.60
C ILE A 480 13.61 -4.37 -9.16
N LEU A 481 14.38 -3.29 -9.00
CA LEU A 481 15.79 -3.37 -8.58
C LEU A 481 15.92 -4.06 -7.22
N MET A 482 15.10 -3.68 -6.24
CA MET A 482 15.10 -4.30 -4.92
C MET A 482 14.68 -5.78 -4.97
N ALA A 483 13.63 -6.11 -5.73
CA ALA A 483 13.15 -7.48 -5.86
C ALA A 483 14.21 -8.39 -6.51
N VAL A 484 14.88 -7.92 -7.56
CA VAL A 484 16.01 -8.61 -8.20
C VAL A 484 17.13 -8.84 -7.20
N TRP A 485 17.55 -7.80 -6.46
CA TRP A 485 18.59 -7.91 -5.43
C TRP A 485 18.22 -8.91 -4.33
N LYS A 486 16.96 -8.96 -3.92
CA LYS A 486 16.49 -9.90 -2.90
C LYS A 486 16.47 -11.35 -3.43
N GLY A 487 16.01 -11.53 -4.66
CA GLY A 487 15.68 -12.84 -5.23
C GLY A 487 16.83 -13.57 -5.92
N PHE A 488 17.82 -12.85 -6.50
CA PHE A 488 18.81 -13.48 -7.38
C PHE A 488 19.66 -14.54 -6.65
N GLY A 489 19.94 -14.37 -5.36
CA GLY A 489 20.75 -15.31 -4.58
C GLY A 489 20.17 -16.72 -4.54
N TYR A 490 18.84 -16.84 -4.53
CA TYR A 490 18.15 -18.14 -4.54
C TYR A 490 18.36 -18.87 -5.87
N ASN A 491 18.08 -18.17 -6.97
CA ASN A 491 18.25 -18.69 -8.33
C ASN A 491 19.72 -18.98 -8.65
N MET A 492 20.65 -18.19 -8.11
CA MET A 492 22.09 -18.41 -8.24
C MET A 492 22.50 -19.77 -7.65
N ILE A 493 21.99 -20.17 -6.47
CA ILE A 493 22.34 -21.47 -5.88
C ILE A 493 21.87 -22.63 -6.76
N ILE A 494 20.66 -22.51 -7.33
CA ILE A 494 20.12 -23.50 -8.26
C ILE A 494 21.02 -23.59 -9.50
N PHE A 495 21.43 -22.45 -10.08
CA PHE A 495 22.36 -22.43 -11.20
C PHE A 495 23.73 -23.02 -10.85
N ILE A 496 24.28 -22.78 -9.67
CA ILE A 496 25.55 -23.38 -9.22
C ILE A 496 25.42 -24.90 -9.18
N ALA A 497 24.33 -25.44 -8.62
CA ALA A 497 24.09 -26.87 -8.55
C ALA A 497 23.98 -27.49 -9.96
N ALA A 498 23.27 -26.82 -10.87
CA ALA A 498 23.14 -27.28 -12.25
C ALA A 498 24.47 -27.20 -13.02
N LEU A 499 25.25 -26.14 -12.84
CA LEU A 499 26.59 -26.00 -13.43
C LEU A 499 27.54 -27.11 -12.96
N GLN A 500 27.46 -27.50 -11.68
CA GLN A 500 28.27 -28.59 -11.11
C GLN A 500 27.85 -29.98 -11.57
N ALA A 501 26.61 -30.14 -12.06
CA ALA A 501 26.12 -31.39 -12.60
C ALA A 501 26.57 -31.65 -14.05
N ILE A 502 27.11 -30.64 -14.75
CA ILE A 502 27.60 -30.79 -16.12
C ILE A 502 28.91 -31.61 -16.09
N PRO A 503 29.00 -32.74 -16.81
CA PRO A 503 30.23 -33.54 -16.86
C PRO A 503 31.41 -32.75 -17.42
N THR A 504 32.56 -32.80 -16.73
CA THR A 504 33.80 -32.12 -17.16
C THR A 504 34.26 -32.58 -18.55
N SER A 505 33.99 -33.83 -18.92
CA SER A 505 34.37 -34.40 -20.22
C SER A 505 33.78 -33.66 -21.42
N ILE A 506 32.61 -33.02 -21.28
CA ILE A 506 32.01 -32.22 -22.36
C ILE A 506 32.81 -30.93 -22.58
N TYR A 507 33.32 -30.32 -21.50
CA TYR A 507 34.18 -29.14 -21.59
C TYR A 507 35.55 -29.48 -22.16
N GLU A 508 36.14 -30.61 -21.76
CA GLU A 508 37.42 -31.10 -22.29
C GLU A 508 37.34 -31.40 -23.79
N ALA A 509 36.25 -32.04 -24.25
CA ALA A 509 36.01 -32.27 -25.67
C ALA A 509 35.96 -30.96 -26.47
N ALA A 510 35.25 -29.94 -25.95
CA ALA A 510 35.18 -28.64 -26.60
C ALA A 510 36.55 -27.90 -26.63
N GLU A 511 37.39 -28.08 -25.60
CA GLU A 511 38.75 -27.53 -25.60
C GLU A 511 39.65 -28.20 -26.64
N ILE A 512 39.52 -29.52 -26.83
CA ILE A 512 40.23 -30.27 -27.88
C ILE A 512 39.82 -29.76 -29.27
N ASP A 513 38.54 -29.43 -29.46
CA ASP A 513 38.01 -28.82 -30.69
C ASP A 513 38.39 -27.33 -30.86
N GLY A 514 39.19 -26.76 -29.95
CA GLY A 514 39.68 -25.39 -30.02
C GLY A 514 38.66 -24.32 -29.62
N ALA A 515 37.59 -24.69 -28.91
CA ALA A 515 36.57 -23.74 -28.47
C ALA A 515 37.11 -22.78 -27.39
N THR A 516 36.94 -21.48 -27.63
CA THR A 516 37.22 -20.42 -26.65
C THR A 516 36.26 -20.47 -25.46
N GLU A 517 36.60 -19.82 -24.34
CA GLU A 517 35.74 -19.76 -23.15
C GLU A 517 34.33 -19.20 -23.44
N LEU A 518 34.24 -18.19 -24.31
CA LEU A 518 32.94 -17.64 -24.73
C LEU A 518 32.14 -18.64 -25.57
N GLN A 519 32.82 -19.39 -26.45
CA GLN A 519 32.17 -20.44 -27.24
C GLN A 519 31.69 -21.59 -26.35
N LYS A 520 32.49 -22.04 -25.37
CA LYS A 520 32.07 -23.04 -24.37
C LYS A 520 30.90 -22.53 -23.53
N PHE A 521 30.89 -21.25 -23.15
CA PHE A 521 29.76 -20.67 -22.43
C PHE A 521 28.46 -20.69 -23.26
N VAL A 522 28.52 -20.17 -24.49
CA VAL A 522 27.34 -20.00 -25.35
C VAL A 522 26.83 -21.32 -25.92
N HIS A 523 27.72 -22.24 -26.33
CA HIS A 523 27.33 -23.46 -27.06
C HIS A 523 27.30 -24.73 -26.20
N VAL A 524 27.93 -24.73 -25.02
CA VAL A 524 27.88 -25.88 -24.09
C VAL A 524 27.08 -25.52 -22.84
N THR A 525 27.49 -24.47 -22.14
CA THR A 525 26.92 -24.15 -20.81
C THR A 525 25.47 -23.70 -20.89
N ILE A 526 25.13 -22.70 -21.71
CA ILE A 526 23.76 -22.19 -21.84
C ILE A 526 22.78 -23.31 -22.28
N PRO A 527 23.07 -24.11 -23.32
CA PRO A 527 22.18 -25.19 -23.74
C PRO A 527 21.98 -26.26 -22.66
N MET A 528 23.04 -26.65 -21.95
CA MET A 528 22.93 -27.63 -20.87
C MET A 528 22.18 -27.11 -19.64
N LEU A 529 22.17 -25.79 -19.42
CA LEU A 529 21.38 -25.15 -18.38
C LEU A 529 19.91 -24.90 -18.78
N SER A 530 19.52 -25.09 -20.04
CA SER A 530 18.20 -24.74 -20.57
C SER A 530 17.02 -25.19 -19.68
N LYS A 531 17.00 -26.46 -19.24
CA LYS A 531 15.97 -27.02 -18.36
C LYS A 531 15.91 -26.32 -17.00
N THR A 532 17.08 -26.04 -16.43
CA THR A 532 17.19 -25.32 -15.14
C THR A 532 16.77 -23.86 -15.30
N THR A 533 17.22 -23.20 -16.36
CA THR A 533 16.83 -21.83 -16.71
C THR A 533 15.32 -21.74 -16.90
N PHE A 534 14.72 -22.69 -17.61
CA PHE A 534 13.27 -22.75 -17.80
C PHE A 534 12.52 -22.84 -16.46
N PHE A 535 12.93 -23.76 -15.59
CA PHE A 535 12.35 -23.91 -14.25
C PHE A 535 12.47 -22.60 -13.45
N ILE A 536 13.65 -21.97 -13.46
CA ILE A 536 13.89 -20.70 -12.76
C ILE A 536 13.01 -19.59 -13.33
N VAL A 537 12.94 -19.44 -14.65
CA VAL A 537 12.10 -18.42 -15.31
C VAL A 537 10.63 -18.67 -14.98
N LEU A 538 10.17 -19.92 -14.98
CA LEU A 538 8.79 -20.29 -14.64
C LEU A 538 8.45 -19.91 -13.19
N MET A 539 9.25 -20.36 -12.24
CA MET A 539 9.00 -20.09 -10.82
C MET A 539 9.12 -18.60 -10.50
N THR A 540 10.11 -17.91 -11.07
CA THR A 540 10.29 -16.46 -10.86
C THR A 540 9.14 -15.68 -11.50
N SER A 541 8.63 -16.11 -12.67
CA SER A 541 7.50 -15.45 -13.33
C SER A 541 6.21 -15.57 -12.53
N ILE A 542 5.90 -16.76 -12.00
CA ILE A 542 4.74 -16.97 -11.12
C ILE A 542 4.84 -16.04 -9.90
N GLY A 543 6.01 -15.96 -9.27
CA GLY A 543 6.23 -15.08 -8.13
C GLY A 543 6.07 -13.59 -8.47
N TYR A 544 6.68 -13.12 -9.56
CA TYR A 544 6.66 -11.70 -9.94
C TYR A 544 5.31 -11.24 -10.49
N LEU A 545 4.50 -12.14 -11.07
CA LEU A 545 3.10 -11.87 -11.39
C LEU A 545 2.22 -11.71 -10.13
N GLN A 546 2.72 -12.13 -8.97
CA GLN A 546 2.02 -12.06 -7.68
C GLN A 546 2.68 -11.08 -6.68
N PHE A 547 3.55 -10.18 -7.16
CA PHE A 547 4.25 -9.23 -6.28
C PHE A 547 3.26 -8.31 -5.54
N PHE A 548 3.53 -8.05 -4.26
CA PHE A 548 2.56 -7.41 -3.35
C PHE A 548 3.25 -6.65 -2.24
N ALA A 549 4.15 -7.32 -1.51
CA ALA A 549 4.76 -6.74 -0.32
C ALA A 549 5.64 -5.52 -0.65
N GLU A 550 6.30 -5.52 -1.81
CA GLU A 550 7.10 -4.41 -2.34
C GLU A 550 6.25 -3.13 -2.45
N PRO A 551 5.19 -3.08 -3.29
CA PRO A 551 4.39 -1.87 -3.42
C PRO A 551 3.55 -1.60 -2.17
N TYR A 552 3.09 -2.61 -1.43
CA TYR A 552 2.30 -2.38 -0.21
C TYR A 552 3.09 -1.59 0.85
N ILE A 553 4.35 -1.96 1.08
CA ILE A 553 5.16 -1.40 2.16
C ILE A 553 5.87 -0.11 1.73
N MET A 554 6.34 -0.04 0.48
CA MET A 554 7.22 1.05 0.05
C MET A 554 6.47 2.25 -0.51
N THR A 555 5.37 2.02 -1.23
CA THR A 555 4.67 3.08 -1.98
C THR A 555 3.19 3.16 -1.63
N GLY A 556 2.58 2.07 -1.17
CA GLY A 556 1.14 1.88 -1.10
C GLY A 556 0.48 1.82 -2.48
N GLY A 557 1.23 1.48 -3.54
CA GLY A 557 0.75 1.44 -4.92
C GLY A 557 0.89 2.75 -5.71
N GLY A 558 1.27 3.85 -5.06
CA GLY A 558 1.45 5.17 -5.69
C GLY A 558 2.85 5.42 -6.28
N PRO A 559 3.11 6.66 -6.72
CA PRO A 559 2.12 7.73 -6.93
C PRO A 559 1.21 7.41 -8.13
N MET A 560 -0.04 7.90 -8.17
CA MET A 560 -1.00 7.71 -9.28
C MET A 560 -1.12 6.25 -9.76
N ASN A 561 -1.21 5.30 -8.82
CA ASN A 561 -1.22 3.87 -9.13
C ASN A 561 0.01 3.36 -9.91
N ALA A 562 1.12 4.10 -10.00
CA ALA A 562 2.31 3.72 -10.80
C ALA A 562 3.00 2.43 -10.32
N THR A 563 2.79 2.04 -9.07
CA THR A 563 3.30 0.78 -8.51
C THR A 563 2.18 -0.14 -8.05
N MET A 564 0.92 0.18 -8.36
CA MET A 564 -0.23 -0.65 -8.02
C MET A 564 -0.06 -2.00 -8.74
N SER A 565 0.01 -3.09 -7.96
CA SER A 565 -0.01 -4.46 -8.51
C SER A 565 -1.43 -5.01 -8.49
N VAL A 566 -1.70 -6.04 -9.31
CA VAL A 566 -3.04 -6.69 -9.29
C VAL A 566 -3.34 -7.27 -7.91
N VAL A 567 -2.33 -7.80 -7.22
CA VAL A 567 -2.49 -8.36 -5.86
C VAL A 567 -2.71 -7.27 -4.82
N LEU A 568 -2.03 -6.12 -4.93
CA LEU A 568 -2.28 -4.98 -4.06
C LEU A 568 -3.68 -4.39 -4.31
N TYR A 569 -4.10 -4.34 -5.57
CA TYR A 569 -5.44 -3.91 -5.95
C TYR A 569 -6.51 -4.83 -5.33
N MET A 570 -6.35 -6.14 -5.49
CA MET A 570 -7.16 -7.16 -4.84
C MET A 570 -7.21 -6.98 -3.31
N TYR A 571 -6.05 -6.75 -2.68
CA TYR A 571 -5.94 -6.56 -1.22
C TYR A 571 -6.70 -5.32 -0.75
N ASN A 572 -6.54 -4.18 -1.44
CA ASN A 572 -7.25 -2.96 -1.11
C ASN A 572 -8.77 -3.18 -1.19
N HIS A 573 -9.27 -3.81 -2.25
CA HIS A 573 -10.69 -4.12 -2.34
C HIS A 573 -11.18 -5.10 -1.27
N GLY A 574 -10.43 -6.16 -0.98
CA GLY A 574 -10.87 -7.22 -0.08
C GLY A 574 -10.77 -6.85 1.40
N PHE A 575 -9.68 -6.21 1.80
CA PHE A 575 -9.33 -6.02 3.22
C PHE A 575 -9.36 -4.56 3.67
N LYS A 576 -9.19 -3.59 2.76
CA LYS A 576 -9.32 -2.17 3.09
C LYS A 576 -10.76 -1.68 2.88
N TYR A 577 -11.37 -2.05 1.75
CA TYR A 577 -12.72 -1.61 1.37
C TYR A 577 -13.81 -2.66 1.66
N TYR A 578 -13.42 -3.85 2.14
CA TYR A 578 -14.34 -4.96 2.45
C TYR A 578 -15.24 -5.42 1.28
N ASN A 579 -14.86 -5.13 0.04
CA ASN A 579 -15.49 -5.59 -1.20
C ASN A 579 -14.94 -6.98 -1.57
N LEU A 580 -15.27 -7.99 -0.75
CA LEU A 580 -14.80 -9.37 -0.88
C LEU A 580 -15.23 -10.05 -2.19
N GLY A 581 -16.43 -9.76 -2.68
CA GLY A 581 -16.93 -10.25 -3.97
C GLY A 581 -16.06 -9.77 -5.13
N TYR A 582 -15.85 -8.46 -5.21
CA TYR A 582 -15.00 -7.86 -6.25
C TYR A 582 -13.54 -8.30 -6.13
N SER A 583 -13.00 -8.34 -4.90
CA SER A 583 -11.64 -8.83 -4.61
C SER A 583 -11.44 -10.28 -5.08
N SER A 584 -12.41 -11.16 -4.82
CA SER A 584 -12.34 -12.55 -5.29
C SER A 584 -12.38 -12.63 -6.82
N ALA A 585 -13.15 -11.77 -7.50
CA ALA A 585 -13.15 -11.72 -8.96
C ALA A 585 -11.77 -11.32 -9.52
N ILE A 586 -11.11 -10.34 -8.91
CA ILE A 586 -9.72 -9.95 -9.25
C ILE A 586 -8.77 -11.15 -9.09
N ALA A 587 -8.84 -11.85 -7.96
CA ALA A 587 -7.99 -13.01 -7.67
C ALA A 587 -8.14 -14.11 -8.73
N TYR A 588 -9.37 -14.43 -9.13
CA TYR A 588 -9.65 -15.44 -10.15
C TYR A 588 -9.22 -15.03 -11.55
N LEU A 589 -9.37 -13.75 -11.90
CA LEU A 589 -8.90 -13.25 -13.18
C LEU A 589 -7.36 -13.32 -13.25
N LEU A 590 -6.66 -12.92 -12.19
CA LEU A 590 -5.20 -13.06 -12.09
C LEU A 590 -4.77 -14.53 -12.16
N PHE A 591 -5.46 -15.42 -11.45
CA PHE A 591 -5.21 -16.86 -11.52
C PHE A 591 -5.32 -17.40 -12.95
N GLY A 592 -6.37 -17.01 -13.69
CA GLY A 592 -6.52 -17.35 -15.10
C GLY A 592 -5.39 -16.81 -15.98
N ILE A 593 -4.94 -15.58 -15.74
CA ILE A 593 -3.81 -14.97 -16.45
C ILE A 593 -2.51 -15.74 -16.18
N ILE A 594 -2.24 -16.12 -14.93
CA ILE A 594 -1.07 -16.91 -14.54
C ILE A 594 -1.10 -18.28 -15.22
N ILE A 595 -2.24 -18.98 -15.20
CA ILE A 595 -2.38 -20.28 -15.89
C ILE A 595 -2.11 -20.13 -17.39
N ALA A 596 -2.71 -19.12 -18.03
CA ALA A 596 -2.50 -18.88 -19.45
C ALA A 596 -1.01 -18.63 -19.74
N PHE A 597 -0.38 -17.75 -18.97
CA PHE A 597 1.05 -17.44 -19.09
C PHE A 597 1.93 -18.68 -18.91
N THR A 598 1.71 -19.45 -17.84
CA THR A 598 2.43 -20.70 -17.56
C THR A 598 2.23 -21.72 -18.68
N TYR A 599 1.01 -21.88 -19.18
CA TYR A 599 0.72 -22.79 -20.30
C TYR A 599 1.49 -22.40 -21.57
N PHE A 600 1.49 -21.12 -21.93
CA PHE A 600 2.27 -20.63 -23.07
C PHE A 600 3.78 -20.84 -22.88
N GLN A 601 4.27 -20.57 -21.66
CA GLN A 601 5.66 -20.78 -21.31
C GLN A 601 6.07 -22.26 -21.45
N MET A 602 5.25 -23.20 -20.95
CA MET A 602 5.48 -24.64 -21.09
C MET A 602 5.49 -25.10 -22.56
N LYS A 603 4.54 -24.63 -23.36
CA LYS A 603 4.46 -24.97 -24.80
C LYS A 603 5.67 -24.45 -25.59
N PHE A 604 6.24 -23.33 -25.20
CA PHE A 604 7.46 -22.81 -25.83
C PHE A 604 8.70 -23.64 -25.46
N SER A 605 8.78 -24.13 -24.22
CA SER A 605 9.90 -24.96 -23.75
C SER A 605 9.94 -26.37 -24.34
N SER A 606 8.78 -27.00 -24.54
CA SER A 606 8.73 -28.34 -25.16
C SER A 606 9.31 -28.38 -26.58
N LYS A 607 9.52 -27.21 -27.20
CA LYS A 607 10.14 -27.05 -28.51
C LYS A 607 11.68 -26.97 -28.47
N PHE A 608 12.28 -26.83 -27.28
CA PHE A 608 13.73 -26.84 -27.03
C PHE A 608 14.22 -28.15 -26.40
N ASP A 609 13.31 -28.95 -25.84
CA ASP A 609 13.59 -30.30 -25.31
C ASP A 609 13.59 -31.39 -26.40
N ALA A 610 13.17 -31.05 -27.63
CA ALA A 610 13.21 -31.88 -28.84
C ALA A 610 14.29 -31.35 -29.79
#